data_AF-A0A936HFE9-F1
#
_entry.id   AF-A0A936HFE9-F1
#
_cell.length_a   1.000
_cell.length_b   1.000
_cell.length_c   1.000
_cell.angle_alpha   90.00
_cell.angle_beta   90.00
_cell.angle_gamma   90.00
#
_symmetry.space_group_name_H-M   'P 1'
#
loop_
_entity.id
_entity.type
_entity.pdbx_description
1 polymer ?
#
loop_
_entity_poly.entity_id
_entity_poly.type
_entity_poly.pdbx_seq_one_letter_code
_entity_poly.pdbx_strand_id
1 'polypeptide(L)'
;MIACHECGLFLRAPVVPPGGAARCPRCASELYERKAHDFELPLNLYLAALILFIIANAFPFITFEMEGLEETSILISGVIEFYRQGFWSLAGLVFLVAILIPLVKITASLYILAPLQFGNRSAFAPRVFRMVERLRPWAMMEVYLLGVIVAYVKLRDMANLELGPGVFAFVALIIALAWADSALEPHAVWERLGPQAPRQAPRIGSTGIRALTACHSCGLVVSGQAANTGVKRACPRCGATLHRRKTNSVARTWALVATATILYIPANIFPVMTVITFGSGEADTIISGVKTFIEVGMWPLALLVFFASITVPVLKLVGLTYLLISVQRRSRGRLKDRTLMYRIIEQVGRWSMVDIFMIAILIALVRLGSIASIEPGVGAVSFAAVVVITMFASMSFDPRLMWDAAGENRE
;
A
#
# COMPACT_ATOMS: atom_id res chain seq x y z
N MET A 1 10.63 -25.81 -4.80
CA MET A 1 9.15 -25.79 -4.70
C MET A 1 8.68 -24.37 -4.43
N ILE A 2 7.44 -24.04 -4.81
CA ILE A 2 6.78 -22.77 -4.54
C ILE A 2 5.39 -23.02 -3.95
N ALA A 3 4.90 -22.11 -3.10
CA ALA A 3 3.54 -22.17 -2.55
C ALA A 3 2.73 -20.97 -3.05
N CYS A 4 1.51 -21.22 -3.55
CA CYS A 4 0.61 -20.14 -3.91
C CYS A 4 0.16 -19.37 -2.65
N HIS A 5 0.35 -18.05 -2.64
CA HIS A 5 -0.04 -17.19 -1.51
C HIS A 5 -1.56 -17.08 -1.33
N GLU A 6 -2.33 -17.23 -2.41
CA GLU A 6 -3.80 -17.11 -2.38
C GLU A 6 -4.49 -18.43 -2.02
N CYS A 7 -4.22 -19.52 -2.75
CA CYS A 7 -4.90 -20.80 -2.53
C CYS A 7 -4.13 -21.79 -1.65
N GLY A 8 -2.82 -21.62 -1.46
CA GLY A 8 -2.00 -22.46 -0.60
C GLY A 8 -1.49 -23.75 -1.26
N LEU A 9 -1.73 -23.92 -2.56
CA LEU A 9 -1.25 -25.07 -3.33
C LEU A 9 0.29 -25.06 -3.42
N PHE A 10 0.91 -26.18 -3.06
CA PHE A 10 2.35 -26.39 -3.27
C PHE A 10 2.60 -26.94 -4.67
N LEU A 11 3.50 -26.29 -5.39
CA LEU A 11 3.85 -26.62 -6.77
C LEU A 11 5.36 -26.81 -6.89
N ARG A 12 5.76 -27.66 -7.83
CA ARG A 12 7.14 -27.60 -8.34
C ARG A 12 7.27 -26.30 -9.12
N ALA A 13 8.34 -25.55 -8.91
CA ALA A 13 8.56 -24.29 -9.60
C ALA A 13 8.67 -24.60 -11.11
N PRO A 14 7.74 -24.10 -11.95
CA PRO A 14 7.79 -24.37 -13.39
C PRO A 14 8.99 -23.67 -14.01
N VAL A 15 9.61 -24.27 -15.03
CA VAL A 15 10.64 -23.55 -15.79
C VAL A 15 9.92 -22.58 -16.72
N VAL A 16 10.18 -21.29 -16.56
CA VAL A 16 9.54 -20.22 -17.35
C VAL A 16 10.61 -19.54 -18.22
N PRO A 17 10.33 -19.30 -19.52
CA PRO A 17 11.25 -18.55 -20.38
C PRO A 17 11.38 -17.09 -19.90
N PRO A 18 12.46 -16.38 -20.30
CA PRO A 18 12.58 -14.94 -20.02
C PRO A 18 11.36 -14.17 -20.53
N GLY A 19 10.78 -13.31 -19.70
CA GLY A 19 9.55 -12.57 -20.00
C GLY A 19 8.24 -13.35 -19.79
N GLY A 20 8.32 -14.62 -19.39
CA GLY A 20 7.13 -15.42 -19.08
C GLY A 20 6.68 -15.30 -17.62
N ALA A 21 5.39 -15.54 -17.37
CA ALA A 21 4.80 -15.58 -16.04
C ALA A 21 4.28 -16.99 -15.66
N ALA A 22 4.60 -17.44 -14.46
CA ALA A 22 4.01 -18.65 -13.87
C ALA A 22 2.66 -18.32 -13.22
N ARG A 23 1.60 -19.06 -13.58
CA ARG A 23 0.27 -18.94 -12.95
C ARG A 23 -0.09 -20.20 -12.18
N CYS A 24 -0.79 -20.03 -11.08
CA CYS A 24 -1.32 -21.14 -10.29
C CYS A 24 -2.47 -21.83 -11.04
N PRO A 25 -2.42 -23.15 -11.29
CA PRO A 25 -3.47 -23.85 -12.05
C PRO A 25 -4.84 -23.86 -11.33
N ARG A 26 -4.85 -23.64 -10.01
CA ARG A 26 -6.06 -23.71 -9.19
C ARG A 26 -6.81 -22.39 -9.04
N CYS A 27 -6.13 -21.30 -8.68
CA CYS A 27 -6.74 -19.98 -8.50
C CYS A 27 -6.36 -18.95 -9.56
N ALA A 28 -5.55 -19.32 -10.56
CA ALA A 28 -5.03 -18.43 -11.59
C ALA A 28 -4.26 -17.20 -11.06
N SER A 29 -3.77 -17.25 -9.82
CA SER A 29 -2.86 -16.22 -9.30
C SER A 29 -1.53 -16.28 -10.02
N GLU A 30 -0.92 -15.14 -10.28
CA GLU A 30 0.48 -15.09 -10.67
C GLU A 30 1.35 -15.56 -9.50
N LEU A 31 2.33 -16.41 -9.77
CA LEU A 31 3.26 -16.95 -8.78
C LEU A 31 4.56 -16.15 -8.79
N TYR A 32 5.14 -16.00 -9.97
CA TYR A 32 6.27 -15.13 -10.28
C TYR A 32 6.34 -14.93 -11.79
N GLU A 33 6.97 -13.85 -12.21
CA GLU A 33 7.28 -13.55 -13.60
C GLU A 33 8.78 -13.43 -13.73
N ARG A 34 9.38 -14.19 -14.65
CA ARG A 34 10.83 -14.17 -14.86
C ARG A 34 11.19 -12.95 -15.70
N LYS A 35 11.75 -11.92 -15.09
CA LYS A 35 12.17 -10.71 -15.81
C LYS A 35 13.45 -10.98 -16.63
N ALA A 36 13.56 -10.33 -17.78
CA ALA A 36 14.71 -10.49 -18.69
C ALA A 36 15.94 -9.64 -18.29
N HIS A 37 15.73 -8.61 -17.45
CA HIS A 37 16.79 -7.66 -17.09
C HIS A 37 17.57 -8.10 -15.86
N ASP A 38 18.88 -7.86 -15.88
CA ASP A 38 19.76 -7.99 -14.73
C ASP A 38 19.51 -6.90 -13.67
N PHE A 39 20.14 -7.03 -12.51
CA PHE A 39 19.98 -6.11 -11.37
C PHE A 39 20.49 -4.69 -11.62
N GLU A 40 21.16 -4.42 -12.75
CA GLU A 40 21.70 -3.11 -13.10
C GLU A 40 20.60 -2.07 -13.38
N LEU A 41 19.59 -2.45 -14.17
CA LEU A 41 18.46 -1.57 -14.48
C LEU A 41 17.71 -1.12 -13.23
N PRO A 42 17.22 -2.01 -12.34
CA PRO A 42 16.53 -1.57 -11.13
C PRO A 42 17.46 -0.79 -10.19
N LEU A 43 18.76 -1.11 -10.12
CA LEU A 43 19.71 -0.32 -9.32
C LEU A 43 19.82 1.12 -9.84
N ASN A 44 20.04 1.30 -11.14
CA ASN A 44 20.15 2.62 -11.77
C ASN A 44 18.85 3.42 -11.62
N LEU A 45 17.69 2.77 -11.75
CA LEU A 45 16.40 3.41 -11.53
C LEU A 45 16.19 3.84 -10.07
N TYR A 46 16.62 3.03 -9.08
CA TYR A 46 16.58 3.46 -7.68
C TYR A 46 17.59 4.58 -7.36
N LEU A 47 18.74 4.63 -8.04
CA LEU A 47 19.69 5.74 -7.91
C LEU A 47 19.10 7.03 -8.48
N ALA A 48 18.52 6.96 -9.69
CA ALA A 48 17.79 8.08 -10.29
C ALA A 48 16.63 8.52 -9.39
N ALA A 49 15.86 7.58 -8.84
CA ALA A 49 14.79 7.88 -7.89
C ALA A 49 15.31 8.59 -6.63
N LEU A 50 16.48 8.22 -6.09
CA LEU A 50 17.04 8.93 -4.93
C LEU A 50 17.36 10.39 -5.25
N ILE A 51 17.97 10.65 -6.41
CA ILE A 51 18.30 12.00 -6.87
C ILE A 51 17.02 12.81 -7.09
N LEU A 52 16.05 12.24 -7.81
CA LEU A 52 14.76 12.87 -8.07
C LEU A 52 13.97 13.13 -6.77
N PHE A 53 14.06 12.25 -5.77
CA PHE A 53 13.46 12.46 -4.47
C PHE A 53 14.06 13.65 -3.73
N ILE A 54 15.39 13.81 -3.78
CA ILE A 54 16.07 14.98 -3.20
C ILE A 54 15.64 16.26 -3.90
N ILE A 55 15.63 16.25 -5.24
CA ILE A 55 15.19 17.41 -6.04
C ILE A 55 13.73 17.76 -5.72
N ALA A 56 12.82 16.78 -5.70
CA ALA A 56 11.41 17.03 -5.38
C ALA A 56 11.25 17.64 -3.97
N ASN A 57 12.00 17.19 -2.97
CA ASN A 57 11.88 17.76 -1.61
C ASN A 57 12.56 19.12 -1.44
N ALA A 58 13.57 19.45 -2.26
CA ALA A 58 14.34 20.68 -2.14
C ALA A 58 13.80 21.84 -2.99
N PHE A 59 13.15 21.55 -4.11
CA PHE A 59 12.67 22.55 -5.06
C PHE A 59 11.17 22.84 -4.89
N PRO A 60 10.71 24.07 -5.22
CA PRO A 60 9.31 24.45 -5.09
C PRO A 60 8.41 23.61 -6.00
N PHE A 61 7.27 23.21 -5.45
CA PHE A 61 6.19 22.53 -6.16
C PHE A 61 5.28 23.55 -6.85
N ILE A 62 4.83 24.54 -6.09
CA ILE A 62 3.91 25.57 -6.53
C ILE A 62 4.45 26.91 -6.02
N THR A 63 4.57 27.87 -6.91
CA THR A 63 4.88 29.25 -6.57
C THR A 63 3.63 30.10 -6.80
N PHE A 64 3.32 30.95 -5.82
CA PHE A 64 2.25 31.93 -5.92
C PHE A 64 2.87 33.31 -6.01
N GLU A 65 2.37 34.09 -6.95
CA GLU A 65 2.66 35.52 -7.03
C GLU A 65 1.39 36.28 -6.61
N MET A 66 1.40 36.85 -5.41
CA MET A 66 0.36 37.77 -4.94
C MET A 66 1.02 39.05 -4.45
N GLU A 67 0.58 40.19 -4.96
CA GLU A 67 1.06 41.53 -4.55
C GLU A 67 2.59 41.75 -4.66
N GLY A 68 3.28 40.99 -5.53
CA GLY A 68 4.73 41.09 -5.76
C GLY A 68 5.60 40.34 -4.74
N LEU A 69 5.00 39.56 -3.84
CA LEU A 69 5.70 38.61 -2.96
C LEU A 69 5.52 37.19 -3.51
N GLU A 70 6.63 36.50 -3.76
CA GLU A 70 6.62 35.09 -4.16
C GLU A 70 6.54 34.19 -2.91
N GLU A 71 5.43 33.49 -2.73
CA GLU A 71 5.35 32.39 -1.77
C GLU A 71 5.57 31.05 -2.47
N THR A 72 6.55 30.28 -1.97
CA THR A 72 6.89 28.97 -2.52
C THR A 72 6.48 27.85 -1.57
N SER A 73 5.84 26.83 -2.11
CA SER A 73 5.48 25.62 -1.36
C SER A 73 6.34 24.45 -1.79
N ILE A 74 6.99 23.78 -0.85
CA ILE A 74 7.74 22.53 -1.06
C ILE A 74 6.94 21.34 -0.49
N LEU A 75 7.33 20.11 -0.83
CA LEU A 75 6.60 18.90 -0.42
C LEU A 75 6.35 18.80 1.09
N ILE A 76 7.33 19.21 1.91
CA ILE A 76 7.24 19.15 3.37
C ILE A 76 6.40 20.28 3.99
N SER A 77 6.14 21.37 3.26
CA SER A 77 5.38 22.51 3.77
C SER A 77 3.98 22.09 4.24
N GLY A 78 3.31 21.19 3.51
CA GLY A 78 1.99 20.66 3.90
C GLY A 78 2.02 19.88 5.23
N VAL A 79 3.11 19.16 5.51
CA VAL A 79 3.29 18.44 6.79
C VAL A 79 3.46 19.43 7.95
N ILE A 80 4.28 20.46 7.75
CA ILE A 80 4.56 21.48 8.76
C ILE A 80 3.28 22.24 9.09
N GLU A 81 2.47 22.54 8.09
CA GLU A 81 1.22 23.27 8.26
C GLU A 81 0.21 22.50 9.11
N PHE A 82 -0.02 21.22 8.82
CA PHE A 82 -0.86 20.38 9.67
C PHE A 82 -0.37 20.29 11.10
N TYR A 83 0.95 20.24 11.29
CA TYR A 83 1.54 20.18 12.62
C TYR A 83 1.24 21.47 13.41
N ARG A 84 1.39 22.63 12.76
CA ARG A 84 1.09 23.95 13.37
C ARG A 84 -0.38 24.12 13.73
N GLN A 85 -1.29 23.54 12.93
CA GLN A 85 -2.73 23.58 13.19
C GLN A 85 -3.19 22.62 14.30
N GLY A 86 -2.28 21.88 14.95
CA GLY A 86 -2.62 20.95 16.02
C GLY A 86 -3.05 19.55 15.55
N PHE A 87 -3.06 19.29 14.24
CA PHE A 87 -3.43 18.00 13.66
C PHE A 87 -2.23 17.05 13.55
N TRP A 88 -1.61 16.76 14.69
CA TRP A 88 -0.37 15.97 14.77
C TRP A 88 -0.52 14.57 14.17
N SER A 89 -1.71 13.97 14.26
CA SER A 89 -1.99 12.65 13.67
C SER A 89 -1.96 12.67 12.14
N LEU A 90 -2.56 13.70 11.51
CA LEU A 90 -2.56 13.85 10.06
C LEU A 90 -1.18 14.25 9.54
N ALA A 91 -0.50 15.19 10.22
CA ALA A 91 0.87 15.56 9.91
C ALA A 91 1.80 14.32 9.93
N GLY A 92 1.73 13.53 10.99
CA GLY A 92 2.52 12.30 11.14
C GLY A 92 2.21 11.26 10.05
N LEU A 93 0.93 11.08 9.70
CA LEU A 93 0.52 10.16 8.64
C LEU A 93 1.04 10.59 7.26
N VAL A 94 0.83 11.87 6.89
CA VAL A 94 1.29 12.42 5.61
C VAL A 94 2.81 12.38 5.52
N PHE A 95 3.53 12.77 6.57
CA PHE A 95 5.00 12.65 6.64
C PHE A 95 5.47 11.22 6.42
N LEU A 96 4.84 10.28 7.13
CA LEU A 96 5.21 8.88 7.09
C LEU A 96 5.02 8.29 5.68
N VAL A 97 3.88 8.56 5.04
CA VAL A 97 3.53 7.95 3.76
C VAL A 97 4.14 8.68 2.54
N ALA A 98 4.24 10.02 2.58
CA ALA A 98 4.75 10.81 1.45
C ALA A 98 6.27 10.98 1.45
N ILE A 99 6.93 10.97 2.62
CA ILE A 99 8.35 11.28 2.74
C ILE A 99 9.13 10.08 3.30
N LEU A 100 8.81 9.65 4.53
CA LEU A 100 9.62 8.67 5.26
C LEU A 100 9.62 7.29 4.58
N ILE A 101 8.45 6.74 4.24
CA ILE A 101 8.33 5.41 3.64
C ILE A 101 9.00 5.34 2.26
N PRO A 102 8.77 6.28 1.32
CA PRO A 102 9.49 6.31 0.06
C PRO A 102 11.00 6.38 0.23
N LEU A 103 11.49 7.26 1.13
CA LEU A 103 12.92 7.38 1.41
C LEU A 103 13.52 6.07 1.95
N VAL A 104 12.86 5.46 2.94
CA VAL A 104 13.28 4.16 3.51
C VAL A 104 13.26 3.08 2.43
N LYS A 105 12.24 3.04 1.57
CA LYS A 105 12.14 2.08 0.46
C LYS A 105 13.30 2.24 -0.52
N ILE A 106 13.56 3.47 -1.00
CA ILE A 106 14.64 3.77 -1.97
C ILE A 106 16.00 3.37 -1.40
N THR A 107 16.33 3.87 -0.21
CA THR A 107 17.63 3.63 0.44
C THR A 107 17.84 2.16 0.79
N ALA A 108 16.80 1.47 1.27
CA ALA A 108 16.86 0.04 1.57
C ALA A 108 17.03 -0.81 0.30
N SER A 109 16.34 -0.47 -0.80
CA SER A 109 16.53 -1.14 -2.09
C SER A 109 17.95 -0.96 -2.63
N LEU A 110 18.51 0.25 -2.55
CA LEU A 110 19.89 0.53 -2.94
C LEU A 110 20.90 -0.25 -2.10
N TYR A 111 20.70 -0.28 -0.78
CA TYR A 111 21.54 -1.04 0.16
C TYR A 111 21.57 -2.54 -0.15
N ILE A 112 20.48 -3.10 -0.68
CA ILE A 112 20.41 -4.52 -1.05
C ILE A 112 21.01 -4.75 -2.45
N LEU A 113 20.65 -3.92 -3.42
CA LEU A 113 21.00 -4.13 -4.82
C LEU A 113 22.46 -3.83 -5.13
N ALA A 114 23.06 -2.81 -4.51
CA ALA A 114 24.44 -2.44 -4.80
C ALA A 114 25.44 -3.58 -4.46
N PRO A 115 25.42 -4.19 -3.25
CA PRO A 115 26.29 -5.34 -2.96
C PRO A 115 25.98 -6.55 -3.85
N LEU A 116 24.71 -6.79 -4.18
CA LEU A 116 24.30 -7.92 -5.02
C LEU A 116 24.79 -7.82 -6.46
N GLN A 117 25.01 -6.61 -6.99
CA GLN A 117 25.63 -6.42 -8.30
C GLN A 117 27.10 -6.82 -8.27
N PHE A 118 27.82 -6.50 -7.19
CA PHE A 118 29.23 -6.87 -7.00
C PHE A 118 29.43 -8.28 -6.43
N GLY A 119 28.39 -9.12 -6.41
CA GLY A 119 28.45 -10.50 -5.89
C GLY A 119 28.62 -10.62 -4.38
N ASN A 120 28.57 -9.50 -3.64
CA ASN A 120 28.70 -9.49 -2.19
C ASN A 120 27.34 -9.68 -1.51
N ARG A 121 27.32 -10.44 -0.42
CA ARG A 121 26.10 -10.74 0.34
C ARG A 121 26.21 -10.17 1.74
N SER A 122 25.49 -9.07 1.99
CA SER A 122 25.37 -8.54 3.35
C SER A 122 24.50 -9.45 4.23
N ALA A 123 24.96 -9.73 5.45
CA ALA A 123 24.23 -10.59 6.41
C ALA A 123 22.85 -10.04 6.78
N PHE A 124 22.66 -8.71 6.70
CA PHE A 124 21.38 -8.06 7.03
C PHE A 124 20.42 -7.96 5.84
N ALA A 125 20.90 -8.16 4.61
CA ALA A 125 20.12 -7.95 3.40
C ALA A 125 18.78 -8.72 3.37
N PRO A 126 18.68 -9.99 3.82
CA PRO A 126 17.38 -10.68 3.87
C PRO A 126 16.37 -10.05 4.84
N ARG A 127 16.83 -9.44 5.93
CA ARG A 127 15.93 -8.75 6.89
C ARG A 127 15.47 -7.41 6.34
N VAL A 128 16.37 -6.68 5.69
CA VAL A 128 16.05 -5.40 5.04
C VAL A 128 15.09 -5.62 3.88
N PHE A 129 15.30 -6.64 3.04
CA PHE A 129 14.41 -6.89 1.90
C PHE A 129 12.99 -7.29 2.36
N ARG A 130 12.90 -8.07 3.44
CA ARG A 130 11.61 -8.35 4.11
C ARG A 130 10.90 -7.07 4.56
N MET A 131 11.65 -6.07 5.05
CA MET A 131 11.09 -4.78 5.44
C MET A 131 10.59 -4.01 4.21
N VAL A 132 11.37 -3.97 3.13
CA VAL A 132 11.00 -3.35 1.85
C VAL A 132 9.69 -3.92 1.30
N GLU A 133 9.56 -5.26 1.25
CA GLU A 133 8.33 -5.91 0.79
C GLU A 133 7.10 -5.54 1.64
N ARG A 134 7.28 -5.31 2.95
CA ARG A 134 6.19 -4.88 3.84
C ARG A 134 5.83 -3.40 3.67
N LEU A 135 6.81 -2.56 3.33
CA LEU A 135 6.62 -1.13 3.09
C LEU A 135 6.09 -0.82 1.69
N ARG A 136 6.33 -1.70 0.71
CA ARG A 136 5.91 -1.49 -0.69
C ARG A 136 4.44 -1.08 -0.86
N PRO A 137 3.45 -1.70 -0.17
CA PRO A 137 2.05 -1.30 -0.30
C PRO A 137 1.73 0.08 0.29
N TRP A 138 2.62 0.65 1.10
CA TRP A 138 2.43 1.93 1.78
C TRP A 138 3.10 3.08 1.04
N ALA A 139 3.99 2.83 0.08
CA ALA A 139 4.66 3.88 -0.69
C ALA A 139 3.75 4.35 -1.83
N MET A 140 2.81 5.26 -1.54
CA MET A 140 1.76 5.71 -2.46
C MET A 140 1.99 7.14 -2.97
N MET A 141 3.13 7.40 -3.61
CA MET A 141 3.42 8.75 -4.12
C MET A 141 2.51 9.14 -5.29
N GLU A 142 2.06 8.17 -6.08
CA GLU A 142 1.09 8.36 -7.16
C GLU A 142 -0.22 8.96 -6.66
N VAL A 143 -0.62 8.58 -5.44
CA VAL A 143 -1.83 9.06 -4.80
C VAL A 143 -1.68 10.52 -4.37
N TYR A 144 -0.51 10.89 -3.85
CA TYR A 144 -0.20 12.28 -3.52
C TYR A 144 -0.22 13.18 -4.77
N LEU A 145 0.34 12.71 -5.89
CA LEU A 145 0.33 13.44 -7.17
C LEU A 145 -1.11 13.74 -7.63
N LEU A 146 -2.03 12.78 -7.51
CA LEU A 146 -3.45 13.02 -7.84
C LEU A 146 -4.03 14.15 -6.98
N GLY A 147 -3.70 14.19 -5.69
CA GLY A 147 -4.10 15.27 -4.81
C GLY A 147 -3.56 16.63 -5.27
N VAL A 148 -2.28 16.70 -5.69
CA VAL A 148 -1.65 17.93 -6.21
C VAL A 148 -2.33 18.39 -7.51
N ILE A 149 -2.63 17.47 -8.43
CA ILE A 149 -3.29 17.78 -9.70
C ILE A 149 -4.67 18.37 -9.46
N VAL A 150 -5.47 17.76 -8.59
CA VAL A 150 -6.82 18.26 -8.26
C VAL A 150 -6.73 19.68 -7.68
N ALA A 151 -5.80 19.88 -6.76
CA ALA A 151 -5.53 21.16 -6.16
C ALA A 151 -5.15 22.23 -7.18
N TYR A 152 -4.24 21.92 -8.10
CA TYR A 152 -3.84 22.80 -9.18
C TYR A 152 -5.03 23.19 -10.07
N VAL A 153 -5.86 22.21 -10.46
CA VAL A 153 -7.07 22.46 -11.27
C VAL A 153 -8.05 23.39 -10.56
N LYS A 154 -8.17 23.28 -9.23
CA LYS A 154 -9.06 24.16 -8.46
C LYS A 154 -8.55 25.59 -8.38
N LEU A 155 -7.24 25.78 -8.27
CA LEU A 155 -6.66 27.10 -8.02
C LEU A 155 -6.37 27.90 -9.29
N ARG A 156 -6.11 27.25 -10.43
CA ARG A 156 -5.79 27.93 -11.70
C ARG A 156 -6.87 28.90 -12.17
N ASP A 157 -8.10 28.71 -11.70
CA ASP A 157 -9.22 29.58 -12.04
C ASP A 157 -9.29 30.81 -11.12
N MET A 158 -8.54 30.81 -10.00
CA MET A 158 -8.52 31.87 -8.99
C MET A 158 -7.20 32.65 -8.96
N ALA A 159 -6.09 32.05 -9.38
CA ALA A 159 -4.75 32.66 -9.36
C ALA A 159 -3.88 32.16 -10.53
N ASN A 160 -2.87 32.95 -10.91
CA ASN A 160 -1.80 32.47 -11.78
C ASN A 160 -0.89 31.54 -10.97
N LEU A 161 -0.99 30.23 -11.21
CA LEU A 161 -0.08 29.25 -10.61
C LEU A 161 0.98 28.83 -11.59
N GLU A 162 2.23 29.02 -11.19
CA GLU A 162 3.36 28.45 -11.89
C GLU A 162 3.79 27.16 -11.20
N LEU A 163 3.86 26.08 -11.99
CA LEU A 163 4.36 24.79 -11.51
C LEU A 163 5.88 24.86 -11.43
N GLY A 164 6.42 24.68 -10.23
CA GLY A 164 7.85 24.67 -10.01
C GLY A 164 8.52 23.36 -10.46
N PRO A 165 9.86 23.35 -10.56
CA PRO A 165 10.64 22.16 -10.97
C PRO A 165 10.41 20.94 -10.06
N GLY A 166 9.97 21.14 -8.82
CA GLY A 166 9.68 20.07 -7.87
C GLY A 166 8.58 19.11 -8.35
N VAL A 167 7.53 19.61 -9.03
CA VAL A 167 6.45 18.76 -9.56
C VAL A 167 6.95 17.84 -10.67
N PHE A 168 7.76 18.37 -11.59
CA PHE A 168 8.33 17.56 -12.68
C PHE A 168 9.29 16.49 -12.13
N ALA A 169 10.12 16.85 -11.14
CA ALA A 169 10.97 15.89 -10.45
C ALA A 169 10.15 14.80 -9.73
N PHE A 170 9.02 15.17 -9.12
CA PHE A 170 8.13 14.24 -8.44
C PHE A 170 7.40 13.28 -9.40
N VAL A 171 6.95 13.78 -10.56
CA VAL A 171 6.38 12.93 -11.62
C VAL A 171 7.43 11.96 -12.15
N ALA A 172 8.64 12.44 -12.45
CA ALA A 172 9.74 11.61 -12.89
C ALA A 172 10.12 10.56 -11.82
N LEU A 173 10.11 10.94 -10.53
CA LEU A 173 10.34 10.05 -9.40
C LEU A 173 9.31 8.90 -9.36
N ILE A 174 8.02 9.21 -9.51
CA ILE A 174 6.95 8.20 -9.53
C ILE A 174 7.16 7.22 -10.67
N ILE A 175 7.47 7.72 -11.87
CA ILE A 175 7.75 6.88 -13.04
C ILE A 175 8.98 6.00 -12.81
N ALA A 176 10.09 6.60 -12.34
CA ALA A 176 11.33 5.87 -12.06
C ALA A 176 11.11 4.77 -11.02
N LEU A 177 10.32 5.02 -9.98
CA LEU A 177 10.01 4.03 -8.96
C LEU A 177 9.04 2.95 -9.42
N ALA A 178 8.01 3.30 -10.18
CA ALA A 178 7.12 2.32 -10.79
C ALA A 178 7.90 1.40 -11.75
N TRP A 179 8.85 1.96 -12.50
CA TRP A 179 9.71 1.19 -13.39
C TRP A 179 10.73 0.34 -12.63
N ALA A 180 11.35 0.87 -11.57
CA ALA A 180 12.26 0.10 -10.71
C ALA A 180 11.53 -1.10 -10.09
N ASP A 181 10.32 -0.88 -9.58
CA ASP A 181 9.48 -1.90 -8.95
C ASP A 181 8.94 -2.95 -9.94
N SER A 182 8.79 -2.60 -11.22
CA SER A 182 8.36 -3.53 -12.26
C SER A 182 9.52 -4.30 -12.88
N ALA A 183 10.72 -3.70 -12.91
CA ALA A 183 11.96 -4.32 -13.33
C ALA A 183 12.54 -5.26 -12.25
N LEU A 184 12.34 -4.93 -10.96
CA LEU A 184 12.84 -5.73 -9.85
C LEU A 184 11.94 -6.95 -9.59
N GLU A 185 12.43 -8.15 -9.96
CA GLU A 185 11.77 -9.41 -9.61
C GLU A 185 12.10 -9.84 -8.17
N PRO A 186 11.13 -9.87 -7.23
CA PRO A 186 11.41 -10.22 -5.84
C PRO A 186 11.96 -11.64 -5.67
N HIS A 187 11.50 -12.58 -6.51
CA HIS A 187 11.96 -13.96 -6.47
C HIS A 187 13.45 -14.07 -6.83
N ALA A 188 13.92 -13.32 -7.82
CA ALA A 188 15.34 -13.29 -8.20
C ALA A 188 16.23 -12.71 -7.09
N VAL A 189 15.77 -11.67 -6.39
CA VAL A 189 16.47 -11.11 -5.22
C VAL A 189 16.60 -12.17 -4.12
N TRP A 190 15.48 -12.82 -3.77
CA TRP A 190 15.47 -13.89 -2.78
C TRP A 190 16.28 -15.13 -3.20
N GLU A 191 16.45 -15.36 -4.50
CA GLU A 191 17.31 -16.44 -5.02
C GLU A 191 18.79 -16.19 -4.68
N ARG A 192 19.25 -14.93 -4.76
CA ARG A 192 20.62 -14.55 -4.44
C ARG A 192 20.89 -14.35 -2.95
N LEU A 193 19.86 -13.96 -2.17
CA LEU A 193 20.01 -13.55 -0.77
C LEU A 193 20.11 -14.69 0.26
N GLY A 194 19.80 -15.95 -0.09
CA GLY A 194 19.85 -17.00 0.92
C GLY A 194 19.52 -18.41 0.47
N PRO A 195 19.26 -19.31 1.43
CA PRO A 195 18.98 -20.73 1.16
C PRO A 195 17.78 -20.89 0.23
N GLN A 196 17.89 -21.81 -0.74
CA GLN A 196 16.80 -22.15 -1.66
C GLN A 196 15.98 -23.33 -1.14
N ALA A 197 14.69 -23.35 -1.48
CA ALA A 197 13.87 -24.54 -1.23
C ALA A 197 14.46 -25.71 -2.02
N PRO A 198 14.45 -26.94 -1.48
CA PRO A 198 14.85 -28.12 -2.25
C PRO A 198 14.14 -28.14 -3.61
N ARG A 199 14.92 -28.33 -4.69
CA ARG A 199 14.39 -28.44 -6.06
C ARG A 199 13.47 -29.66 -6.19
N GLN A 200 13.80 -30.74 -5.49
CA GLN A 200 13.01 -31.94 -5.41
C GLN A 200 12.07 -31.87 -4.19
N ALA A 201 10.81 -32.29 -4.37
CA ALA A 201 9.96 -32.56 -3.23
C ALA A 201 10.64 -33.64 -2.37
N PRO A 202 10.71 -33.51 -1.03
CA PRO A 202 11.20 -34.60 -0.19
C PRO A 202 10.46 -35.88 -0.58
N ARG A 203 11.20 -37.00 -0.73
CA ARG A 203 10.58 -38.30 -1.02
C ARG A 203 9.47 -38.50 0.01
N ILE A 204 8.26 -38.72 -0.47
CA ILE A 204 7.10 -39.00 0.36
C ILE A 204 7.34 -40.39 0.98
N GLY A 205 8.12 -40.44 2.05
CA GLY A 205 8.01 -41.51 3.04
C GLY A 205 6.64 -41.39 3.72
N SER A 206 6.28 -42.38 4.53
CA SER A 206 4.99 -42.59 5.21
C SER A 206 4.40 -41.39 5.99
N THR A 207 5.09 -40.24 6.06
CA THR A 207 4.56 -38.94 6.49
C THR A 207 4.44 -38.00 5.29
N GLY A 208 3.23 -37.80 4.77
CA GLY A 208 2.91 -37.04 3.55
C GLY A 208 3.33 -35.55 3.52
N ILE A 209 2.77 -34.79 2.55
CA ILE A 209 2.92 -33.34 2.30
C ILE A 209 2.77 -32.45 3.57
N ARG A 210 2.27 -33.04 4.67
CA ARG A 210 2.07 -32.50 6.02
C ARG A 210 3.28 -31.81 6.65
N ALA A 211 4.49 -32.08 6.19
CA ALA A 211 5.69 -31.44 6.71
C ALA A 211 5.99 -30.07 6.08
N LEU A 212 5.38 -29.64 4.98
CA LEU A 212 5.83 -28.41 4.30
C LEU A 212 5.19 -27.14 4.88
N THR A 213 6.00 -26.13 5.17
CA THR A 213 5.55 -24.78 5.56
C THR A 213 6.19 -23.74 4.67
N ALA A 214 5.40 -22.83 4.10
CA ALA A 214 5.90 -21.70 3.33
C ALA A 214 5.98 -20.44 4.20
N CYS A 215 7.12 -19.74 4.14
CA CYS A 215 7.27 -18.44 4.79
C CYS A 215 6.35 -17.39 4.15
N HIS A 216 5.56 -16.67 4.93
CA HIS A 216 4.67 -15.62 4.42
C HIS A 216 5.41 -14.38 3.91
N SER A 217 6.62 -14.11 4.41
CA SER A 217 7.45 -13.01 3.93
C SER A 217 8.15 -13.36 2.63
N CYS A 218 9.13 -14.27 2.65
CA CYS A 218 9.99 -14.53 1.49
C CYS A 218 9.58 -15.72 0.61
N GLY A 219 8.41 -16.34 0.85
CA GLY A 219 7.90 -17.48 0.07
C GLY A 219 8.67 -18.81 0.21
N LEU A 220 9.77 -18.85 0.97
CA LEU A 220 10.60 -20.06 1.12
C LEU A 220 9.79 -21.21 1.71
N VAL A 221 9.76 -22.34 1.00
CA VAL A 221 9.17 -23.60 1.47
C VAL A 221 10.23 -24.40 2.23
N VAL A 222 9.93 -24.70 3.50
CA VAL A 222 10.77 -25.53 4.37
C VAL A 222 10.07 -26.83 4.75
N SER A 223 10.83 -27.91 4.87
CA SER A 223 10.35 -29.20 5.39
C SER A 223 10.33 -29.22 6.92
N GLY A 224 9.26 -29.78 7.46
CA GLY A 224 8.82 -29.68 8.84
C GLY A 224 9.09 -30.91 9.68
N GLN A 225 10.09 -31.72 9.31
CA GLN A 225 10.51 -32.91 10.08
C GLN A 225 11.08 -32.60 11.48
N ALA A 226 10.86 -31.41 12.04
CA ALA A 226 11.12 -31.19 13.45
C ALA A 226 10.10 -30.21 14.08
N ALA A 227 8.82 -30.44 13.81
CA ALA A 227 7.68 -29.73 14.42
C ALA A 227 7.38 -30.14 15.89
N ASN A 228 8.13 -31.08 16.47
CA ASN A 228 7.84 -31.67 17.79
C ASN A 228 8.49 -30.98 19.01
N THR A 229 9.19 -29.83 18.88
CA THR A 229 9.95 -29.25 20.01
C THR A 229 9.48 -27.89 20.53
N GLY A 230 8.31 -27.37 20.13
CA GLY A 230 7.73 -26.16 20.74
C GLY A 230 8.49 -24.84 20.50
N VAL A 231 9.66 -24.87 19.85
CA VAL A 231 10.44 -23.66 19.51
C VAL A 231 9.88 -23.01 18.24
N LYS A 232 9.44 -21.75 18.33
CA LYS A 232 9.06 -20.92 17.16
C LYS A 232 10.23 -20.88 16.17
N ARG A 233 10.11 -21.55 15.03
CA ARG A 233 11.17 -21.55 14.02
C ARG A 233 11.20 -20.25 13.25
N ALA A 234 12.36 -19.62 13.19
CA ALA A 234 12.64 -18.55 12.26
C ALA A 234 12.94 -19.13 10.86
N CYS A 235 12.52 -18.42 9.82
CA CYS A 235 12.84 -18.73 8.44
C CYS A 235 14.36 -18.62 8.24
N PRO A 236 15.04 -19.63 7.68
CA PRO A 236 16.48 -19.58 7.49
C PRO A 236 16.91 -18.57 6.41
N ARG A 237 15.97 -18.09 5.58
CA ARG A 237 16.23 -17.03 4.59
C ARG A 237 16.03 -15.63 5.19
N CYS A 238 14.84 -15.29 5.67
CA CYS A 238 14.51 -13.92 6.08
C CYS A 238 14.38 -13.71 7.60
N GLY A 239 14.54 -14.75 8.41
CA GLY A 239 14.38 -14.70 9.87
C GLY A 239 12.94 -14.47 10.35
N ALA A 240 11.92 -14.57 9.48
CA ALA A 240 10.51 -14.44 9.89
C ALA A 240 10.04 -15.68 10.66
N THR A 241 9.18 -15.50 11.66
CA THR A 241 8.56 -16.63 12.36
C THR A 241 7.70 -17.45 11.38
N LEU A 242 7.97 -18.74 11.28
CA LEU A 242 7.24 -19.66 10.41
C LEU A 242 5.96 -20.12 11.08
N HIS A 243 4.85 -20.04 10.35
CA HIS A 243 3.56 -20.60 10.73
C HIS A 243 2.84 -21.06 9.46
N ARG A 244 1.97 -22.08 9.55
CA ARG A 244 1.26 -22.63 8.37
C ARG A 244 0.20 -21.66 7.83
N ARG A 245 -0.46 -20.92 8.73
CA ARG A 245 -1.49 -19.92 8.46
C ARG A 245 -1.27 -18.71 9.35
N LYS A 246 -1.72 -17.53 8.92
CA LYS A 246 -1.66 -16.31 9.74
C LYS A 246 -2.35 -16.58 11.08
N THR A 247 -1.65 -16.31 12.18
CA THR A 247 -2.13 -16.58 13.53
C THR A 247 -3.38 -15.75 13.84
N ASN A 248 -4.44 -16.44 14.29
CA ASN A 248 -5.73 -15.85 14.62
C ASN A 248 -6.30 -14.94 13.51
N SER A 249 -6.06 -15.27 12.24
CA SER A 249 -6.45 -14.44 11.09
C SER A 249 -7.94 -14.06 11.11
N VAL A 250 -8.84 -15.02 11.32
CA VAL A 250 -10.30 -14.77 11.36
C VAL A 250 -10.68 -13.80 12.47
N ALA A 251 -10.20 -14.05 13.70
CA ALA A 251 -10.51 -13.20 14.86
C ALA A 251 -9.94 -11.78 14.71
N ARG A 252 -8.68 -11.67 14.25
CA ARG A 252 -8.03 -10.37 14.00
C ARG A 252 -8.73 -9.58 12.91
N THR A 253 -9.08 -10.22 11.80
CA THR A 253 -9.79 -9.53 10.71
C THR A 253 -11.18 -9.10 11.17
N TRP A 254 -11.92 -9.92 11.94
CA TRP A 254 -13.20 -9.52 12.53
C TRP A 254 -13.06 -8.29 13.45
N ALA A 255 -12.07 -8.30 14.36
CA ALA A 255 -11.82 -7.17 15.25
C ALA A 255 -11.51 -5.88 14.49
N LEU A 256 -10.68 -5.96 13.44
CA LEU A 256 -10.32 -4.81 12.62
C LEU A 256 -11.50 -4.33 11.76
N VAL A 257 -12.28 -5.24 11.16
CA VAL A 257 -13.48 -4.87 10.40
C VAL A 257 -14.51 -4.21 11.31
N ALA A 258 -14.78 -4.76 12.50
CA ALA A 258 -15.71 -4.17 13.46
C ALA A 258 -15.26 -2.77 13.91
N THR A 259 -13.96 -2.62 14.22
CA THR A 259 -13.38 -1.32 14.59
C THR A 259 -13.54 -0.30 13.45
N ALA A 260 -13.23 -0.69 12.22
CA ALA A 260 -13.39 0.18 11.06
C ALA A 260 -14.86 0.52 10.79
N THR A 261 -15.80 -0.42 10.97
CA THR A 261 -17.24 -0.14 10.86
C THR A 261 -17.71 0.88 11.88
N ILE A 262 -17.25 0.78 13.14
CA ILE A 262 -17.59 1.74 14.19
C ILE A 262 -17.05 3.13 13.83
N LEU A 263 -15.80 3.24 13.37
CA LEU A 263 -15.17 4.51 13.00
C LEU A 263 -15.71 5.09 11.68
N TYR A 264 -16.32 4.26 10.84
CA TYR A 264 -16.94 4.72 9.59
C TYR A 264 -18.16 5.62 9.84
N ILE A 265 -18.88 5.42 10.96
CA ILE A 265 -20.01 6.24 11.35
C ILE A 265 -19.59 7.70 11.63
N PRO A 266 -18.68 8.00 12.58
CA PRO A 266 -18.23 9.37 12.83
C PRO A 266 -17.50 9.96 11.61
N ALA A 267 -16.80 9.14 10.81
CA ALA A 267 -16.15 9.61 9.58
C ALA A 267 -17.12 10.22 8.55
N ASN A 268 -18.37 9.75 8.50
CA ASN A 268 -19.37 10.24 7.54
C ASN A 268 -20.36 11.23 8.15
N ILE A 269 -20.53 11.24 9.47
CA ILE A 269 -21.45 12.14 10.17
C ILE A 269 -20.79 13.45 10.56
N PHE A 270 -19.53 13.41 11.04
CA PHE A 270 -18.86 14.62 11.48
C PHE A 270 -18.23 15.38 10.30
N PRO A 271 -18.07 16.71 10.42
CA PRO A 271 -17.39 17.51 9.42
C PRO A 271 -15.97 16.99 9.18
N VAL A 272 -15.61 16.89 7.91
CA VAL A 272 -14.26 16.57 7.45
C VAL A 272 -13.43 17.84 7.34
N MET A 273 -14.05 18.95 6.93
CA MET A 273 -13.43 20.25 6.89
C MET A 273 -14.43 21.31 7.33
N THR A 274 -13.95 22.41 7.92
CA THR A 274 -14.75 23.61 8.20
C THR A 274 -14.04 24.79 7.57
N VAL A 275 -14.72 25.48 6.67
CA VAL A 275 -14.19 26.68 6.02
C VAL A 275 -14.67 27.87 6.83
N ILE A 276 -13.73 28.60 7.43
CA ILE A 276 -14.04 29.81 8.21
C ILE A 276 -13.72 31.02 7.34
N THR A 277 -14.76 31.78 7.00
CA THR A 277 -14.69 33.07 6.28
C THR A 277 -15.31 34.14 7.16
N PHE A 278 -14.56 35.22 7.43
CA PHE A 278 -15.02 36.37 8.23
C PHE A 278 -15.68 36.03 9.59
N GLY A 279 -15.23 34.95 10.24
CA GLY A 279 -15.71 34.54 11.57
C GLY A 279 -16.93 33.60 11.57
N SER A 280 -17.56 33.34 10.42
CA SER A 280 -18.55 32.27 10.26
C SER A 280 -17.90 31.03 9.65
N GLY A 281 -18.09 29.87 10.29
CA GLY A 281 -17.60 28.59 9.80
C GLY A 281 -18.71 27.76 9.16
N GLU A 282 -18.53 27.35 7.91
CA GLU A 282 -19.40 26.36 7.26
C GLU A 282 -18.73 24.98 7.30
N ALA A 283 -19.39 24.03 7.94
CA ALA A 283 -18.84 22.72 8.24
C ALA A 283 -19.30 21.69 7.19
N ASP A 284 -18.34 21.12 6.47
CA ASP A 284 -18.60 20.17 5.39
C ASP A 284 -18.30 18.73 5.79
N THR A 285 -19.31 17.87 5.64
CA THR A 285 -19.17 16.40 5.63
C THR A 285 -18.69 15.93 4.26
N ILE A 286 -18.30 14.65 4.14
CA ILE A 286 -17.95 14.03 2.84
C ILE A 286 -19.09 14.22 1.83
N ILE A 287 -20.33 13.96 2.25
CA ILE A 287 -21.50 14.02 1.36
C ILE A 287 -21.87 15.46 1.00
N SER A 288 -21.81 16.40 1.95
CA SER A 288 -22.05 17.81 1.63
C SER A 288 -20.98 18.33 0.68
N GLY A 289 -19.69 18.04 0.93
CA GLY A 289 -18.60 18.40 0.02
C GLY A 289 -18.79 17.85 -1.39
N VAL A 290 -19.24 16.60 -1.55
CA VAL A 290 -19.59 16.01 -2.86
C VAL A 290 -20.72 16.79 -3.53
N LYS A 291 -21.78 17.18 -2.80
CA LYS A 291 -22.89 17.98 -3.35
C LYS A 291 -22.41 19.36 -3.80
N THR A 292 -21.63 20.04 -2.96
CA THR A 292 -21.04 21.35 -3.27
C THR A 292 -20.18 21.27 -4.54
N PHE A 293 -19.37 20.23 -4.71
CA PHE A 293 -18.59 20.04 -5.93
C PHE A 293 -19.44 19.80 -7.18
N ILE A 294 -20.60 19.15 -7.05
CA ILE A 294 -21.54 18.99 -8.17
C ILE A 294 -22.18 20.34 -8.54
N GLU A 295 -22.58 21.12 -7.54
CA GLU A 295 -23.22 22.43 -7.74
C GLU A 295 -22.29 23.44 -8.41
N VAL A 296 -21.00 23.42 -8.06
CA VAL A 296 -19.95 24.26 -8.68
C VAL A 296 -19.49 23.70 -10.04
N GLY A 297 -20.11 22.61 -10.55
CA GLY A 297 -19.80 22.02 -11.85
C GLY A 297 -18.54 21.14 -11.88
N MET A 298 -17.87 20.93 -10.75
CA MET A 298 -16.68 20.08 -10.58
C MET A 298 -17.05 18.60 -10.42
N TRP A 299 -17.88 18.07 -11.32
CA TRP A 299 -18.35 16.69 -11.26
C TRP A 299 -17.25 15.60 -11.22
N PRO A 300 -16.06 15.74 -11.85
CA PRO A 300 -15.01 14.72 -11.75
C PRO A 300 -14.43 14.63 -10.34
N LEU A 301 -14.35 15.76 -9.64
CA LEU A 301 -13.86 15.82 -8.28
C LEU A 301 -14.88 15.22 -7.31
N ALA A 302 -16.16 15.57 -7.47
CA ALA A 302 -17.25 14.97 -6.71
C ALA A 302 -17.25 13.43 -6.83
N LEU A 303 -17.07 12.91 -8.06
CA LEU A 303 -16.98 11.48 -8.33
C LEU A 303 -15.78 10.85 -7.62
N LEU A 304 -14.61 11.48 -7.72
CA LEU A 304 -13.38 11.01 -7.08
C LEU A 304 -13.54 10.89 -5.56
N VAL A 305 -14.02 11.94 -4.90
CA VAL A 305 -14.23 11.96 -3.43
C VAL A 305 -15.29 10.93 -3.03
N PHE A 306 -16.43 10.88 -3.74
CA PHE A 306 -17.49 9.91 -3.44
C PHE A 306 -16.98 8.45 -3.54
N PHE A 307 -16.28 8.12 -4.63
CA PHE A 307 -15.78 6.76 -4.81
C PHE A 307 -14.67 6.41 -3.81
N ALA A 308 -13.72 7.32 -3.58
CA ALA A 308 -12.59 7.08 -2.69
C ALA A 308 -13.02 6.97 -1.22
N SER A 309 -14.00 7.78 -0.80
CA SER A 309 -14.33 7.95 0.63
C SER A 309 -15.55 7.18 1.09
N ILE A 310 -16.45 6.81 0.17
CA ILE A 310 -17.65 6.06 0.50
C ILE A 310 -17.58 4.67 -0.13
N THR A 311 -17.53 4.60 -1.46
CA THR A 311 -17.63 3.33 -2.19
C THR A 311 -16.49 2.37 -1.85
N VAL A 312 -15.24 2.84 -1.81
CA VAL A 312 -14.06 2.00 -1.53
C VAL A 312 -14.06 1.42 -0.10
N PRO A 313 -14.25 2.21 0.98
CA PRO A 313 -14.38 1.66 2.32
C PRO A 313 -15.56 0.68 2.47
N VAL A 314 -16.73 1.01 1.91
CA VAL A 314 -17.90 0.11 1.94
C VAL A 314 -17.59 -1.21 1.24
N LEU A 315 -16.99 -1.17 0.05
CA LEU A 315 -16.56 -2.37 -0.69
C LEU A 315 -15.62 -3.24 0.15
N LYS A 316 -14.65 -2.64 0.85
CA LYS A 316 -13.74 -3.37 1.73
C LYS A 316 -14.47 -4.00 2.92
N LEU A 317 -15.30 -3.23 3.63
CA LEU A 317 -16.00 -3.70 4.82
C LEU A 317 -16.98 -4.84 4.49
N VAL A 318 -17.82 -4.64 3.47
CA VAL A 318 -18.77 -5.67 3.02
C VAL A 318 -18.03 -6.87 2.44
N GLY A 319 -17.03 -6.65 1.60
CA GLY A 319 -16.24 -7.70 0.97
C GLY A 319 -15.51 -8.58 1.98
N LEU A 320 -14.79 -7.99 2.94
CA LEU A 320 -14.09 -8.75 3.98
C LEU A 320 -15.07 -9.47 4.92
N THR A 321 -16.20 -8.85 5.26
CA THR A 321 -17.25 -9.48 6.07
C THR A 321 -17.82 -10.71 5.37
N TYR A 322 -18.14 -10.60 4.07
CA TYR A 322 -18.59 -11.72 3.27
C TYR A 322 -17.55 -12.86 3.23
N LEU A 323 -16.27 -12.54 3.03
CA LEU A 323 -15.20 -13.54 3.02
C LEU A 323 -15.05 -14.24 4.37
N LEU A 324 -15.15 -13.50 5.49
CA LEU A 324 -15.10 -14.06 6.84
C LEU A 324 -16.26 -15.01 7.12
N ILE A 325 -17.49 -14.58 6.84
CA ILE A 325 -18.69 -15.40 7.01
C ILE A 325 -18.59 -16.65 6.14
N SER A 326 -18.10 -16.52 4.91
CA SER A 326 -17.91 -17.62 3.97
C SER A 326 -16.95 -18.70 4.50
N VAL A 327 -15.81 -18.29 5.08
CA VAL A 327 -14.85 -19.19 5.73
C VAL A 327 -15.49 -19.91 6.92
N GLN A 328 -16.22 -19.18 7.77
CA GLN A 328 -16.87 -19.74 8.97
C GLN A 328 -18.00 -20.71 8.64
N ARG A 329 -18.78 -20.42 7.60
CA ARG A 329 -19.83 -21.31 7.06
C ARG A 329 -19.29 -22.47 6.22
N ARG A 330 -17.96 -22.59 6.08
CA ARG A 330 -17.28 -23.62 5.27
C ARG A 330 -17.83 -23.75 3.86
N SER A 331 -18.17 -22.62 3.23
CA SER A 331 -18.83 -22.63 1.93
C SER A 331 -17.89 -23.11 0.82
N ARG A 332 -18.31 -24.13 0.06
CA ARG A 332 -17.51 -24.75 -1.03
C ARG A 332 -17.64 -24.08 -2.40
N GLY A 333 -18.66 -23.24 -2.61
CA GLY A 333 -18.95 -22.65 -3.92
C GLY A 333 -18.02 -21.49 -4.30
N ARG A 334 -17.77 -21.33 -5.62
CA ARG A 334 -17.16 -20.13 -6.24
C ARG A 334 -15.83 -19.68 -5.61
N LEU A 335 -14.94 -20.61 -5.26
CA LEU A 335 -13.66 -20.29 -4.61
C LEU A 335 -12.75 -19.40 -5.46
N LYS A 336 -12.78 -19.56 -6.79
CA LYS A 336 -12.07 -18.70 -7.73
C LYS A 336 -12.59 -17.26 -7.65
N ASP A 337 -13.90 -17.05 -7.72
CA ASP A 337 -14.52 -15.72 -7.65
C ASP A 337 -14.23 -15.03 -6.32
N ARG A 338 -14.25 -15.77 -5.20
CA ARG A 338 -13.89 -15.21 -3.89
C ARG A 338 -12.43 -14.83 -3.78
N THR A 339 -11.56 -15.62 -4.40
CA THR A 339 -10.13 -15.32 -4.47
C THR A 339 -9.90 -14.07 -5.32
N LEU A 340 -10.61 -13.95 -6.46
CA LEU A 340 -10.60 -12.74 -7.28
C LEU A 340 -11.13 -11.52 -6.51
N MET A 341 -12.23 -11.68 -5.77
CA MET A 341 -12.80 -10.61 -4.95
C MET A 341 -11.81 -10.14 -3.87
N TYR A 342 -11.14 -11.07 -3.19
CA TYR A 342 -10.05 -10.74 -2.27
C TYR A 342 -8.94 -9.95 -2.96
N ARG A 343 -8.52 -10.34 -4.17
CA ARG A 343 -7.50 -9.64 -4.95
C ARG A 343 -7.92 -8.21 -5.30
N ILE A 344 -9.19 -8.02 -5.71
CA ILE A 344 -9.75 -6.70 -5.99
C ILE A 344 -9.75 -5.84 -4.71
N ILE A 345 -10.20 -6.39 -3.57
CA ILE A 345 -10.22 -5.69 -2.28
C ILE A 345 -8.81 -5.25 -1.88
N GLU A 346 -7.80 -6.10 -2.05
CA GLU A 346 -6.41 -5.79 -1.73
C GLU A 346 -5.82 -4.72 -2.66
N GLN A 347 -6.13 -4.78 -3.97
CA GLN A 347 -5.65 -3.82 -4.97
C GLN A 347 -6.29 -2.44 -4.78
N VAL A 348 -7.62 -2.38 -4.66
CA VAL A 348 -8.37 -1.14 -4.36
C VAL A 348 -7.87 -0.52 -3.06
N GLY A 349 -7.43 -1.34 -2.11
CA GLY A 349 -6.95 -0.84 -0.84
C GLY A 349 -5.73 0.06 -0.90
N ARG A 350 -4.92 -0.03 -1.96
CA ARG A 350 -3.79 0.89 -2.18
C ARG A 350 -4.24 2.30 -2.59
N TRP A 351 -5.43 2.46 -3.15
CA TRP A 351 -5.93 3.77 -3.59
C TRP A 351 -6.77 4.47 -2.51
N SER A 352 -7.05 3.78 -1.42
CA SER A 352 -7.94 4.25 -0.36
C SER A 352 -7.41 5.48 0.40
N MET A 353 -6.14 5.85 0.25
CA MET A 353 -5.54 7.04 0.88
C MET A 353 -5.67 8.32 0.05
N VAL A 354 -6.22 8.27 -1.17
CA VAL A 354 -6.35 9.44 -2.07
C VAL A 354 -7.00 10.62 -1.37
N ASP A 355 -8.10 10.38 -0.67
CA ASP A 355 -8.88 11.46 -0.06
C ASP A 355 -8.14 12.19 1.08
N ILE A 356 -7.36 11.48 1.90
CA ILE A 356 -6.57 12.09 2.98
C ILE A 356 -5.51 13.04 2.41
N PHE A 357 -4.84 12.62 1.34
CA PHE A 357 -3.85 13.46 0.66
C PHE A 357 -4.49 14.63 -0.07
N MET A 358 -5.69 14.44 -0.59
CA MET A 358 -6.46 15.51 -1.19
C MET A 358 -6.82 16.61 -0.19
N ILE A 359 -7.35 16.24 0.98
CA ILE A 359 -7.66 17.18 2.08
C ILE A 359 -6.39 17.91 2.53
N ALA A 360 -5.28 17.19 2.66
CA ALA A 360 -3.98 17.74 3.02
C ALA A 360 -3.52 18.90 2.14
N ILE A 361 -3.60 18.67 0.83
CA ILE A 361 -3.14 19.65 -0.13
C ILE A 361 -4.14 20.81 -0.19
N LEU A 362 -5.44 20.54 -0.11
CA LEU A 362 -6.47 21.59 -0.09
C LEU A 362 -6.29 22.55 1.09
N ILE A 363 -5.99 22.04 2.29
CA ILE A 363 -5.72 22.85 3.48
C ILE A 363 -4.46 23.70 3.29
N ALA A 364 -3.37 23.08 2.82
CA ALA A 364 -2.11 23.79 2.59
C ALA A 364 -2.28 24.95 1.60
N LEU A 365 -3.14 24.76 0.60
CA LEU A 365 -3.35 25.70 -0.49
C LEU A 365 -4.30 26.86 -0.18
N VAL A 366 -5.38 26.64 0.55
CA VAL A 366 -6.33 27.72 0.86
C VAL A 366 -5.71 28.78 1.77
N ARG A 367 -4.70 28.40 2.56
CA ARG A 367 -3.96 29.36 3.41
C ARG A 367 -3.10 30.34 2.61
N LEU A 368 -2.60 29.95 1.44
CA LEU A 368 -1.84 30.83 0.54
C LEU A 368 -2.69 31.99 0.00
N GLY A 369 -4.01 31.86 0.00
CA GLY A 369 -4.92 32.91 -0.46
C GLY A 369 -5.31 33.94 0.61
N SER A 370 -4.91 33.79 1.89
CA SER A 370 -5.27 34.68 3.03
C SER A 370 -6.76 35.00 3.27
N ILE A 371 -7.69 34.51 2.44
CA ILE A 371 -9.12 34.87 2.46
C ILE A 371 -9.96 33.90 3.33
N ALA A 372 -9.49 32.67 3.57
CA ALA A 372 -10.21 31.67 4.36
C ALA A 372 -9.25 30.72 5.10
N SER A 373 -9.64 30.23 6.28
CA SER A 373 -8.94 29.14 6.97
C SER A 373 -9.76 27.86 6.88
N ILE A 374 -9.12 26.75 6.48
CA ILE A 374 -9.72 25.42 6.49
C ILE A 374 -9.19 24.68 7.70
N GLU A 375 -10.09 24.35 8.62
CA GLU A 375 -9.76 23.49 9.76
C GLU A 375 -10.27 22.07 9.46
N PRO A 376 -9.41 21.05 9.47
CA PRO A 376 -9.86 19.67 9.35
C PRO A 376 -10.70 19.28 10.58
N GLY A 377 -11.85 18.69 10.34
CA GLY A 377 -12.75 18.28 11.41
C GLY A 377 -12.45 16.86 11.92
N VAL A 378 -13.18 16.45 12.97
CA VAL A 378 -13.08 15.10 13.56
C VAL A 378 -13.40 13.99 12.54
N GLY A 379 -14.20 14.31 11.51
CA GLY A 379 -14.49 13.43 10.39
C GLY A 379 -13.22 13.01 9.63
N ALA A 380 -12.27 13.92 9.42
CA ALA A 380 -11.03 13.63 8.69
C ALA A 380 -10.13 12.62 9.44
N VAL A 381 -9.97 12.80 10.75
CA VAL A 381 -9.17 11.88 11.59
C VAL A 381 -9.84 10.50 11.68
N SER A 382 -11.16 10.47 11.86
CA SER A 382 -11.94 9.23 11.89
C SER A 382 -11.85 8.49 10.55
N PHE A 383 -11.97 9.21 9.44
CA PHE A 383 -11.83 8.67 8.09
C PHE A 383 -10.43 8.10 7.86
N ALA A 384 -9.37 8.83 8.24
CA ALA A 384 -8.00 8.34 8.15
C ALA A 384 -7.80 7.03 8.93
N ALA A 385 -8.39 6.94 10.13
CA ALA A 385 -8.35 5.72 10.92
C ALA A 385 -9.07 4.55 10.23
N VAL A 386 -10.24 4.77 9.61
CA VAL A 386 -10.94 3.74 8.81
C VAL A 386 -10.06 3.22 7.68
N VAL A 387 -9.42 4.11 6.92
CA VAL A 387 -8.55 3.71 5.80
C VAL A 387 -7.40 2.84 6.28
N VAL A 388 -6.69 3.26 7.33
CA VAL A 388 -5.56 2.53 7.90
C VAL A 388 -6.00 1.17 8.48
N ILE A 389 -7.09 1.15 9.24
CA ILE A 389 -7.60 -0.08 9.88
C ILE A 389 -8.10 -1.07 8.84
N THR A 390 -8.80 -0.62 7.78
CA THR A 390 -9.25 -1.51 6.70
C THR A 390 -8.08 -2.07 5.89
N MET A 391 -6.97 -1.33 5.73
CA MET A 391 -5.73 -1.87 5.17
C MET A 391 -5.14 -2.97 6.07
N PHE A 392 -5.08 -2.76 7.38
CA PHE A 392 -4.63 -3.80 8.30
C PHE A 392 -5.58 -5.01 8.31
N ALA A 393 -6.89 -4.80 8.12
CA ALA A 393 -7.89 -5.86 8.06
C ALA A 393 -7.65 -6.79 6.87
N SER A 394 -7.45 -6.25 5.67
CA SER A 394 -7.14 -7.04 4.48
C SER A 394 -5.79 -7.75 4.61
N MET A 395 -4.76 -7.06 5.13
CA MET A 395 -3.45 -7.67 5.40
C MET A 395 -3.49 -8.77 6.47
N SER A 396 -4.43 -8.73 7.40
CA SER A 396 -4.61 -9.76 8.45
C SER A 396 -5.37 -10.98 7.95
N PHE A 397 -6.23 -10.83 6.93
CA PHE A 397 -6.99 -11.93 6.34
C PHE A 397 -6.07 -12.88 5.57
N ASP A 398 -6.30 -14.19 5.71
CA ASP A 398 -5.55 -15.24 5.02
C ASP A 398 -6.45 -15.92 3.98
N PRO A 399 -6.31 -15.61 2.67
CA PRO A 399 -7.21 -16.12 1.64
C PRO A 399 -7.20 -17.66 1.53
N ARG A 400 -6.12 -18.30 1.99
CA ARG A 400 -5.99 -19.78 1.99
C ARG A 400 -7.00 -20.45 2.90
N LEU A 401 -7.52 -19.76 3.91
CA LEU A 401 -8.54 -20.29 4.81
C LEU A 401 -9.85 -20.60 4.07
N MET A 402 -10.17 -19.88 2.99
CA MET A 402 -11.34 -20.19 2.15
C MET A 402 -11.23 -21.58 1.51
N TRP A 403 -10.03 -21.87 1.02
CA TRP A 403 -9.69 -23.12 0.38
C TRP A 403 -9.56 -24.28 1.38
N ASP A 404 -9.02 -24.02 2.57
CA ASP A 404 -8.98 -24.98 3.67
C ASP A 404 -10.40 -25.36 4.14
N ALA A 405 -11.27 -24.36 4.29
CA ALA A 405 -12.64 -24.55 4.74
C ALA A 405 -13.48 -25.36 3.73
N ALA A 406 -13.20 -25.20 2.43
CA ALA A 406 -13.82 -26.01 1.38
C ALA A 406 -13.32 -27.47 1.35
N GLY A 407 -12.16 -27.75 1.93
CA GLY A 407 -11.53 -29.06 1.96
C GLY A 407 -10.47 -29.29 0.87
N GLU A 408 -10.18 -28.28 0.05
CA GLU A 408 -9.28 -28.38 -1.09
C GLU A 408 -7.79 -28.37 -0.71
N ASN A 409 -7.48 -27.98 0.52
CA ASN A 409 -6.13 -28.08 1.11
C ASN A 409 -6.05 -29.16 2.21
N ARG A 410 -7.08 -30.02 2.30
CA ARG A 410 -7.09 -31.15 3.25
C ARG A 410 -6.17 -32.27 2.76
N GLU A 411 -5.07 -32.36 3.49
CA GLU A 411 -4.48 -33.53 4.21
C GLU A 411 -4.77 -34.96 3.81
#